data_AF-A0A531K171-F1
#
_entry.id   AF-A0A531K171-F1
#
_cell.length_a   1.000
_cell.length_b   1.000
_cell.length_c   1.000
_cell.angle_alpha   90.00
_cell.angle_beta   90.00
_cell.angle_gamma   90.00
#
_symmetry.space_group_name_H-M   'P 1'
#
loop_
_entity.id
_entity.type
_entity.pdbx_description
1 polymer ?
#
loop_
_entity_poly.entity_id
_entity_poly.type
_entity_poly.pdbx_seq_one_letter_code
_entity_poly.pdbx_strand_id
1 'polypeptide(L)'
;ALLALTRFPGCSALVVLVNGFMGLPPVVVGLTVYLLLSRSGPLGEFGLLFTPAAMVIAQALLVVPIIAALTRQTIEDLWREYRDELTAMGVGPTGRVATLLWDSRFSLITAMLAGFGRAAAEVGTVMI
;
A
#
# COMPACT_ATOMS: atom_id res chain seq x y z
N ALA A 1 2.10 6.40 8.19
CA ALA A 1 2.52 7.29 9.30
C ALA A 1 2.64 6.54 10.63
N LEU A 2 1.55 6.04 11.24
CA LEU A 2 1.60 5.32 12.52
C LEU A 2 2.55 4.09 12.51
N LEU A 3 2.53 3.30 11.43
CA LEU A 3 3.42 2.14 11.24
C LEU A 3 4.92 2.49 11.13
N ALA A 4 5.26 3.70 10.70
CA ALA A 4 6.65 4.14 10.57
C ALA A 4 7.20 4.73 11.88
N LEU A 5 6.31 5.25 12.74
CA LEU A 5 6.68 6.02 13.93
C LEU A 5 6.46 5.28 15.25
N THR A 6 5.85 4.09 15.21
CA THR A 6 5.68 3.24 16.40
C THR A 6 6.51 1.97 16.24
N ARG A 7 7.56 1.83 17.07
CA ARG A 7 8.33 0.59 17.20
C ARG A 7 7.65 -0.33 18.21
N PHE A 8 6.58 -1.00 17.80
CA PHE A 8 6.02 -2.13 18.56
C PHE A 8 6.68 -3.45 18.10
N PRO A 9 6.84 -4.46 18.97
CA PRO A 9 7.59 -5.69 18.65
C PRO A 9 7.02 -6.49 17.45
N GLY A 10 5.75 -6.31 17.09
CA GLY A 10 5.13 -6.89 15.89
C GLY A 10 5.35 -6.10 14.58
N CYS A 11 5.95 -4.91 14.64
CA CYS A 11 6.12 -4.04 13.48
C CYS A 11 7.07 -4.67 12.46
N SER A 12 8.14 -5.35 12.90
CA SER A 12 9.05 -6.06 11.99
C SER A 12 8.35 -7.22 11.26
N ALA A 13 7.48 -7.98 11.93
CA ALA A 13 6.68 -9.04 11.29
C ALA A 13 5.69 -8.45 10.27
N LEU A 14 5.03 -7.33 10.58
CA LEU A 14 4.14 -6.64 9.64
C LEU A 14 4.90 -6.07 8.44
N VAL A 15 6.10 -5.56 8.67
CA VAL A 15 7.01 -5.03 7.65
C VAL A 15 7.52 -6.13 6.73
N VAL A 16 7.87 -7.31 7.29
CA VAL A 16 8.26 -8.50 6.54
C VAL A 16 7.08 -9.10 5.79
N LEU A 17 5.87 -9.07 6.35
CA LEU A 17 4.65 -9.45 5.63
C LEU A 17 4.37 -8.50 4.46
N VAL A 18 4.40 -7.18 4.69
CA VAL A 18 4.16 -6.18 3.65
C VAL A 18 5.25 -6.20 2.56
N ASN A 19 6.53 -6.39 2.92
CA ASN A 19 7.61 -6.61 1.95
C ASN A 19 7.50 -7.99 1.27
N GLY A 20 7.08 -9.02 1.99
CA GLY A 20 6.78 -10.34 1.44
C GLY A 20 5.66 -10.27 0.40
N PHE A 21 4.67 -9.40 0.61
CA PHE A 21 3.63 -9.08 -0.38
C PHE A 21 4.18 -8.34 -1.61
N MET A 22 5.31 -7.63 -1.53
CA MET A 22 5.98 -7.09 -2.72
C MET A 22 6.70 -8.18 -3.54
N GLY A 23 7.09 -9.29 -2.91
CA GLY A 23 7.65 -10.47 -3.58
C GLY A 23 6.60 -11.48 -4.06
N LEU A 24 5.34 -11.33 -3.63
CA LEU A 24 4.26 -12.22 -4.03
C LEU A 24 3.95 -12.00 -5.52
N PRO A 25 3.96 -13.05 -6.36
CA PRO A 25 3.58 -12.90 -7.76
C PRO A 25 2.17 -12.32 -7.84
N PRO A 26 1.92 -11.28 -8.66
CA PRO A 26 0.59 -10.67 -8.81
C PRO A 26 -0.51 -11.69 -9.11
N VAL A 27 -0.14 -12.76 -9.81
CA VAL A 27 -0.97 -13.93 -10.14
C VAL A 27 -1.50 -14.64 -8.90
N VAL A 28 -0.73 -14.75 -7.81
CA VAL A 28 -1.16 -15.42 -6.57
C VAL A 28 -2.23 -14.59 -5.87
N VAL A 29 -2.10 -13.27 -5.89
CA VAL A 29 -3.12 -12.35 -5.36
C VAL A 29 -4.41 -12.46 -6.18
N GLY A 30 -4.29 -12.43 -7.51
CA GLY A 30 -5.42 -12.62 -8.42
C GLY A 30 -6.14 -13.96 -8.23
N LEU A 31 -5.39 -15.04 -8.05
CA LEU A 31 -5.94 -16.38 -7.79
C LEU A 31 -6.63 -16.46 -6.43
N THR A 32 -6.08 -15.81 -5.39
CA THR A 32 -6.70 -15.77 -4.06
C THR A 32 -8.03 -15.02 -4.11
N VAL A 33 -8.07 -13.88 -4.79
CA VAL A 33 -9.31 -13.12 -5.01
C VAL A 33 -10.31 -13.93 -5.85
N TYR A 34 -9.86 -14.59 -6.92
CA TYR A 34 -10.70 -15.46 -7.74
C TYR A 34 -11.32 -16.60 -6.92
N LEU A 35 -10.54 -17.29 -6.08
CA LEU A 35 -11.04 -18.38 -5.23
C LEU A 35 -12.03 -17.88 -4.17
N LEU A 36 -11.85 -16.66 -3.65
CA LEU A 36 -12.78 -16.03 -2.70
C LEU A 36 -14.13 -15.65 -3.33
N LEU A 37 -14.11 -15.13 -4.57
CA LEU A 37 -15.28 -14.66 -5.31
C LEU A 37 -15.93 -15.72 -6.22
N SER A 38 -15.25 -16.84 -6.45
CA SER A 38 -15.77 -17.97 -7.21
C SER A 38 -17.06 -18.49 -6.55
N ARG A 39 -17.94 -19.14 -7.33
CA ARG A 39 -19.21 -19.71 -6.84
C ARG A 39 -19.07 -20.69 -5.67
N SER A 40 -17.87 -21.21 -5.44
CA SER A 40 -17.53 -22.12 -4.33
C SER A 40 -16.77 -21.43 -3.20
N GLY A 41 -16.48 -20.13 -3.32
CA GLY A 41 -15.80 -19.30 -2.34
C GLY A 41 -16.77 -18.63 -1.36
N PRO A 42 -16.27 -18.14 -0.22
CA PRO A 42 -17.09 -17.54 0.85
C PRO A 42 -17.88 -16.30 0.41
N LEU A 43 -17.51 -15.64 -0.70
CA LEU A 43 -18.22 -14.49 -1.28
C LEU A 43 -18.93 -14.85 -2.60
N GLY A 44 -18.97 -16.13 -2.97
CA GLY A 44 -19.52 -16.62 -4.23
C GLY A 44 -21.03 -16.40 -4.39
N GLU A 45 -21.77 -16.35 -3.29
CA GLU A 45 -23.22 -16.09 -3.29
C GLU A 45 -23.59 -14.70 -3.83
N PHE A 46 -22.66 -13.73 -3.75
CA PHE A 46 -22.88 -12.39 -4.27
C PHE A 46 -22.77 -12.28 -5.80
N GLY A 47 -22.33 -13.34 -6.49
CA GLY A 47 -22.27 -13.37 -7.96
C GLY A 47 -21.40 -12.26 -8.59
N LEU A 48 -20.49 -11.67 -7.82
CA LEU A 48 -19.70 -10.49 -8.21
C LEU A 48 -18.59 -10.80 -9.23
N LEU A 49 -18.32 -12.07 -9.50
CA LEU A 49 -17.35 -12.50 -10.50
C LEU A 49 -17.72 -11.88 -11.87
N PHE A 50 -16.79 -11.19 -12.52
CA PHE A 50 -16.98 -10.43 -13.77
C PHE A 50 -17.76 -9.11 -13.66
N THR A 51 -17.98 -8.57 -12.46
CA THR A 51 -18.52 -7.22 -12.29
C THR A 51 -17.41 -6.15 -12.22
N PRO A 52 -17.69 -4.90 -12.64
CA PRO A 52 -16.77 -3.78 -12.42
C PRO A 52 -16.40 -3.58 -10.95
N ALA A 53 -17.32 -3.88 -10.02
CA ALA A 53 -17.06 -3.80 -8.59
C ALA A 53 -15.97 -4.80 -8.14
N ALA A 54 -16.03 -6.06 -8.59
CA ALA A 54 -15.00 -7.04 -8.29
C ALA A 54 -13.64 -6.68 -8.91
N MET A 55 -13.63 -6.09 -10.12
CA MET A 55 -12.41 -5.57 -10.74
C MET A 55 -11.77 -4.46 -9.89
N VAL A 56 -12.56 -3.49 -9.41
CA VAL A 56 -12.08 -2.41 -8.54
C VAL A 56 -11.50 -2.95 -7.23
N ILE A 57 -12.14 -3.94 -6.62
CA ILE A 57 -11.64 -4.58 -5.39
C ILE A 57 -10.30 -5.30 -5.66
N ALA A 58 -10.21 -6.08 -6.74
CA ALA A 58 -8.97 -6.78 -7.11
C ALA A 58 -7.82 -5.80 -7.35
N GLN A 59 -8.10 -4.71 -8.08
CA GLN A 59 -7.15 -3.64 -8.35
C GLN A 59 -6.71 -2.90 -7.09
N ALA A 60 -7.65 -2.58 -6.19
CA ALA A 60 -7.33 -1.98 -4.90
C ALA A 60 -6.40 -2.90 -4.09
N LEU A 61 -6.68 -4.21 -4.06
CA LEU A 61 -5.85 -5.18 -3.35
C LEU A 61 -4.42 -5.25 -3.91
N LEU A 62 -4.24 -5.05 -5.21
CA LEU A 62 -2.93 -5.05 -5.88
C LEU A 62 -2.17 -3.73 -5.71
N VAL A 63 -2.86 -2.60 -5.80
CA VAL A 63 -2.22 -1.27 -5.81
C VAL A 63 -1.96 -0.72 -4.41
N VAL A 64 -2.87 -0.95 -3.45
CA VAL A 64 -2.72 -0.49 -2.06
C VAL A 64 -1.38 -0.90 -1.42
N PRO A 65 -0.92 -2.17 -1.48
CA PRO A 65 0.35 -2.54 -0.86
C PRO A 65 1.56 -1.84 -1.50
N ILE A 66 1.50 -1.58 -2.80
CA ILE A 66 2.57 -0.87 -3.53
C ILE A 66 2.66 0.57 -3.05
N ILE A 67 1.54 1.30 -3.04
CA ILE A 67 1.49 2.68 -2.57
C ILE A 67 1.90 2.76 -1.10
N ALA A 68 1.43 1.82 -0.26
CA ALA A 68 1.77 1.77 1.16
C ALA A 68 3.28 1.55 1.38
N ALA A 69 3.90 0.66 0.61
CA ALA A 69 5.33 0.38 0.70
C ALA A 69 6.18 1.58 0.26
N LEU A 70 5.86 2.19 -0.89
CA LEU A 70 6.55 3.40 -1.37
C LEU A 70 6.42 4.56 -0.39
N THR A 71 5.20 4.80 0.09
CA THR A 71 4.92 5.82 1.13
C THR A 71 5.75 5.57 2.37
N ARG A 72 5.81 4.32 2.85
CA ARG A 72 6.62 3.98 4.03
C ARG A 72 8.10 4.23 3.78
N GLN A 73 8.62 3.80 2.63
CA GLN A 73 10.04 4.00 2.28
C GLN A 73 10.40 5.49 2.29
N THR A 74 9.60 6.33 1.60
CA THR A 74 9.82 7.78 1.58
C THR A 74 9.81 8.39 2.97
N ILE A 75 8.85 8.00 3.83
CA ILE A 75 8.78 8.52 5.20
C ILE A 75 9.94 8.03 6.06
N GLU A 76 10.41 6.79 5.86
CA GLU A 76 11.54 6.23 6.60
C GLU A 76 12.86 6.91 6.23
N ASP A 77 13.04 7.21 4.94
CA ASP A 77 14.21 7.95 4.44
C ASP A 77 14.26 9.37 5.02
N LEU A 78 13.14 10.11 4.93
CA LEU A 78 13.01 11.45 5.53
C LEU A 78 13.17 11.43 7.05
N TRP A 79 12.68 10.38 7.72
CA TRP A 79 12.86 10.25 9.16
C TRP A 79 14.33 10.03 9.53
N ARG A 80 15.09 9.27 8.74
CA ARG A 80 16.53 9.08 9.00
C ARG A 80 17.33 10.37 8.84
N GLU A 81 16.90 11.23 7.92
CA GLU A 81 17.49 12.54 7.71
C GLU A 81 17.07 13.52 8.81
N TYR A 82 15.77 13.73 9.01
CA TYR A 82 15.24 14.80 9.88
C TYR A 82 15.12 14.45 11.37
N ARG A 83 15.39 13.21 11.77
CA ARG A 83 15.19 12.75 13.17
C ARG A 83 15.95 13.60 14.17
N ASP A 84 17.17 14.00 13.86
CA ASP A 84 18.05 14.65 14.81
C ASP A 84 17.67 16.14 14.94
N GLU A 85 17.31 16.81 13.84
CA GLU A 85 16.77 18.18 13.90
C GLU A 85 15.40 18.24 14.58
N LEU A 86 14.47 17.34 14.22
CA LEU A 86 13.13 17.30 14.83
C LEU A 86 13.18 16.96 16.32
N THR A 87 14.17 16.19 16.74
CA THR A 87 14.41 15.90 18.16
C THR A 87 15.04 17.09 18.87
N ALA A 88 16.02 17.77 18.25
CA ALA A 88 16.64 18.97 18.81
C ALA A 88 15.64 20.14 18.98
N MET A 89 14.70 20.29 18.04
CA MET A 89 13.62 21.28 18.10
C MET A 89 12.50 20.93 19.08
N GLY A 90 12.55 19.76 19.75
CA GLY A 90 11.53 19.34 20.71
C GLY A 90 10.16 19.09 20.08
N VAL A 91 10.08 18.80 18.77
CA VAL A 91 8.81 18.62 18.07
C VAL A 91 8.13 17.34 18.57
N GLY A 92 6.86 17.46 18.97
CA GLY A 92 6.04 16.33 19.42
C GLY A 92 5.76 15.29 18.30
N PRO A 93 5.29 14.09 18.65
CA PRO A 93 5.10 12.98 17.71
C PRO A 93 4.13 13.31 16.57
N THR A 94 3.06 14.05 16.83
CA THR A 94 2.10 14.50 15.80
C THR A 94 2.70 15.54 14.86
N GLY A 95 3.51 16.46 15.40
CA GLY A 95 4.26 17.44 14.61
C GLY A 95 5.23 16.77 13.66
N ARG A 96 5.98 15.77 14.14
CA ARG A 96 6.89 14.96 13.31
C ARG A 96 6.17 14.28 12.15
N VAL A 97 5.01 13.65 12.40
CA VAL A 97 4.18 13.05 11.34
C VAL A 97 3.79 14.09 10.30
N ALA A 98 3.24 15.23 10.74
CA ALA A 98 2.74 16.26 9.86
C ALA A 98 3.85 16.86 8.99
N THR A 99 5.03 17.13 9.58
CA THR A 99 6.19 17.64 8.86
C THR A 99 6.66 16.65 7.78
N LEU A 100 6.82 15.38 8.13
CA LEU A 100 7.26 14.36 7.16
C LEU A 100 6.23 14.16 6.03
N LEU A 101 4.93 14.18 6.34
CA LEU A 101 3.88 14.08 5.31
C LEU A 101 3.84 15.32 4.41
N TRP A 102 4.05 16.50 4.98
CA TRP A 102 4.08 17.74 4.22
C TRP A 102 5.27 17.78 3.27
N ASP A 103 6.44 17.35 3.74
CA ASP A 103 7.66 17.35 2.95
C ASP A 103 7.65 16.27 1.86
N SER A 104 7.21 15.06 2.21
CA SER A 104 7.07 13.94 1.26
C SER A 104 5.95 14.10 0.23
N ARG A 105 5.11 15.14 0.29
CA ARG A 105 3.88 15.26 -0.52
C ARG A 105 4.10 15.00 -2.01
N PHE A 106 5.19 15.50 -2.59
CA PHE A 106 5.48 15.31 -4.01
C PHE A 106 5.83 13.85 -4.31
N SER A 107 6.68 13.24 -3.49
CA SER A 107 7.01 11.82 -3.58
C SER A 107 5.79 10.93 -3.36
N LEU A 108 4.87 11.30 -2.46
CA LEU A 108 3.61 10.58 -2.25
C LEU A 108 2.68 10.69 -3.47
N ILE A 109 2.59 11.86 -4.09
CA ILE A 109 1.85 12.04 -5.35
C ILE A 109 2.47 11.16 -6.44
N THR A 110 3.80 11.12 -6.56
CA THR A 110 4.48 10.24 -7.52
C THR A 110 4.19 8.76 -7.25
N ALA A 111 4.21 8.33 -5.98
CA ALA A 111 3.87 6.96 -5.60
C ALA A 111 2.42 6.61 -5.94
N MET A 112 1.48 7.54 -5.72
CA MET A 112 0.09 7.38 -6.14
C MET A 112 -0.05 7.26 -7.67
N LEU A 113 0.63 8.13 -8.43
CA LEU A 113 0.62 8.08 -9.89
C LEU A 113 1.21 6.76 -10.42
N ALA A 114 2.28 6.26 -9.81
CA ALA A 114 2.87 4.97 -10.16
C ALA A 114 1.89 3.81 -9.90
N GLY A 115 1.23 3.82 -8.74
CA GLY A 115 0.19 2.82 -8.41
C GLY A 115 -1.00 2.89 -9.36
N PHE A 116 -1.47 4.09 -9.68
CA PHE A 116 -2.55 4.32 -10.64
C PHE A 116 -2.18 3.84 -12.05
N GLY A 117 -0.98 4.16 -12.54
CA GLY A 117 -0.50 3.74 -13.86
C GLY A 117 -0.47 2.22 -14.00
N ARG A 118 -0.06 1.50 -12.95
CA ARG A 118 -0.10 0.03 -12.92
C ARG A 118 -1.52 -0.52 -12.98
N ALA A 119 -2.43 0.03 -12.17
CA ALA A 119 -3.84 -0.33 -12.21
C ALA A 119 -4.43 -0.16 -13.61
N ALA A 120 -4.25 1.02 -14.21
CA ALA A 120 -4.75 1.37 -15.53
C ALA A 120 -4.20 0.45 -16.64
N ALA A 121 -2.91 0.09 -16.59
CA ALA A 121 -2.29 -0.82 -17.55
C ALA A 121 -2.89 -2.24 -17.47
N GLU A 122 -3.14 -2.74 -16.26
CA GLU A 122 -3.72 -4.07 -16.06
C GLU A 122 -5.19 -4.12 -16.52
N VAL A 123 -6.02 -3.11 -16.23
CA VAL A 123 -7.41 -3.04 -16.72
C VAL A 123 -7.44 -2.91 -18.25
N GLY A 124 -6.58 -2.07 -18.82
CA GLY A 124 -6.48 -1.90 -20.27
C GLY A 124 -6.14 -3.19 -21.00
N THR A 125 -5.28 -4.03 -20.39
CA THR A 125 -4.91 -5.35 -20.93
C THR A 125 -6.07 -6.36 -20.87
N VAL A 126 -7.00 -6.21 -19.92
CA VAL A 126 -8.15 -7.13 -19.75
C VAL A 126 -9.32 -6.78 -20.69
N MET A 127 -9.43 -5.54 -21.15
CA MET A 127 -10.54 -5.10 -22.01
C MET A 127 -10.29 -5.28 -23.53
N ILE A 128 -9.05 -5.54 -23.94
CA ILE A 128 -8.66 -5.79 -25.35
C ILE A 128 -8.57 -7.30 -25.57
#